data_AF-A0A1V1NZR4-F1
#
_entry.id   AF-A0A1V1NZR4-F1
#
_cell.length_a   1.000
_cell.length_b   1.000
_cell.length_c   1.000
_cell.angle_alpha   90.00
_cell.angle_beta   90.00
_cell.angle_gamma   90.00
#
_symmetry.space_group_name_H-M   'P 1'
#
loop_
_entity.id
_entity.type
_entity.pdbx_description
1 polymer ?
#
loop_
_entity_poly.entity_id
_entity_poly.type
_entity_poly.pdbx_seq_one_letter_code
_entity_poly.pdbx_strand_id
1 'polypeptide(L)'
;MGDDPVNRVHTLLGKLNSVVNNHNKQSSISESRLQQVHKFMNPMKKIFQNLPKRLEWKSFYVNDLPIIMEICEDIRQISLENQLNKSQVKAISEVKKTSAKAFQDIVNIGKLENSSPNDHPKNDIKKASIVPLKEMSAREIKQLADKIVKNEIKQEQAQRRDTLDMARITKIIVMRCLGIPVDRIARRLDISKTTAKDHSDVIQSIENEITKVASISDLAKELQYPEPLLLYIALKHMTDQERFKALNWGLLTWDHRGLIY
;
A
#
# COMPACT_ATOMS: atom_id res chain seq x y z
N MET A 1 17.47 -29.76 20.65
CA MET A 1 16.06 -29.29 20.51
C MET A 1 16.16 -27.87 20.00
N GLY A 2 15.40 -27.47 18.97
CA GLY A 2 15.54 -26.12 18.37
C GLY A 2 15.35 -25.00 19.39
N ASP A 3 15.95 -23.84 19.15
CA ASP A 3 15.93 -22.70 20.08
C ASP A 3 14.52 -22.12 20.24
N ASP A 4 13.74 -22.14 19.16
CA ASP A 4 12.38 -21.63 19.10
C ASP A 4 11.38 -22.52 19.92
N PRO A 5 10.63 -21.94 20.88
CA PRO A 5 9.59 -22.64 21.63
C PRO A 5 8.54 -23.34 20.76
N VAL A 6 8.12 -22.75 19.64
CA VAL A 6 7.08 -23.32 18.77
C VAL A 6 7.59 -24.61 18.13
N ASN A 7 8.79 -24.59 17.58
CA ASN A 7 9.46 -25.76 17.01
C ASN A 7 9.70 -26.86 18.05
N ARG A 8 9.97 -26.51 19.31
CA ARG A 8 10.08 -27.49 20.41
C ARG A 8 8.75 -28.19 20.67
N VAL A 9 7.65 -27.44 20.78
CA VAL A 9 6.31 -28.00 20.97
C VAL A 9 5.90 -28.88 19.79
N HIS A 10 6.11 -28.41 18.56
CA HIS A 10 5.82 -29.19 17.35
C HIS A 10 6.60 -30.51 17.31
N THR A 11 7.90 -30.46 17.61
CA THR A 11 8.76 -31.67 17.65
C THR A 11 8.31 -32.65 18.72
N LEU A 12 7.97 -32.17 19.92
CA LEU A 12 7.49 -33.00 21.02
C LEU A 12 6.15 -33.67 20.68
N LEU A 13 5.20 -32.90 20.17
CA LEU A 13 3.90 -33.41 19.74
C LEU A 13 4.02 -34.41 18.58
N GLY A 14 4.89 -34.16 17.61
CA GLY A 14 5.16 -35.08 16.51
C GLY A 14 5.77 -36.41 16.97
N LYS A 15 6.72 -36.36 17.92
CA LYS A 15 7.26 -37.58 18.54
C LYS A 15 6.19 -38.36 19.28
N LEU A 16 5.35 -37.69 20.07
CA LEU A 16 4.23 -38.33 20.78
C LEU A 16 3.25 -38.99 19.82
N ASN A 17 2.83 -38.29 18.76
CA ASN A 17 1.91 -38.83 17.75
C ASN A 17 2.50 -40.04 17.02
N SER A 18 3.80 -40.02 16.71
CA SER A 18 4.50 -41.15 16.09
C SER A 18 4.47 -42.40 16.97
N VAL A 19 4.77 -42.28 18.28
CA VAL A 19 4.74 -43.45 19.17
C VAL A 19 3.32 -43.99 19.36
N VAL A 20 2.32 -43.12 19.51
CA VAL A 20 0.91 -43.54 19.60
C VAL A 20 0.46 -44.28 18.34
N ASN A 21 0.83 -43.79 17.16
CA ASN A 21 0.47 -44.45 15.90
C ASN A 21 1.17 -45.81 15.73
N ASN A 22 2.42 -45.95 16.19
CA ASN A 22 3.10 -47.26 16.21
C ASN A 22 2.43 -48.24 17.18
N HIS A 23 1.93 -47.76 18.32
CA HIS A 23 1.24 -48.58 19.30
C HIS A 23 -0.05 -49.14 18.72
N ASN A 24 -0.83 -48.27 18.06
CA ASN A 24 -2.09 -48.67 17.44
C ASN A 24 -1.92 -49.65 16.27
N LYS A 25 -0.74 -49.67 15.62
CA LYS A 25 -0.41 -50.62 14.56
C LYS A 25 0.05 -52.00 15.07
N GLN A 26 -0.04 -52.27 16.37
CA GLN A 26 0.40 -53.52 17.01
C GLN A 26 1.88 -53.88 16.78
N SER A 27 2.71 -52.92 16.35
CA SER A 27 4.15 -53.12 16.31
C SER A 27 4.69 -53.23 17.74
N SER A 28 5.57 -54.21 17.99
CA SER A 28 6.20 -54.39 19.30
C SER A 28 7.03 -53.14 19.66
N ILE A 29 6.48 -52.25 20.48
CA ILE A 29 7.19 -51.08 20.98
C ILE A 29 8.12 -51.53 22.11
N SER A 30 9.38 -51.10 22.06
CA SER A 30 10.30 -51.33 23.17
C SER A 30 9.82 -50.67 24.45
N GLU A 31 10.01 -51.33 25.59
CA GLU A 31 9.56 -50.85 26.90
C GLU A 31 10.10 -49.45 27.22
N SER A 32 11.32 -49.13 26.81
CA SER A 32 11.90 -47.79 26.99
C SER A 32 11.15 -46.69 26.22
N ARG A 33 10.60 -46.98 25.03
CA ARG A 33 9.78 -46.02 24.26
C ARG A 33 8.42 -45.81 24.92
N LEU A 34 7.83 -46.85 25.49
CA LEU A 34 6.59 -46.75 26.28
C LEU A 34 6.78 -45.87 27.52
N GLN A 35 7.87 -46.07 28.28
CA GLN A 35 8.21 -45.23 29.42
C GLN A 35 8.39 -43.75 29.03
N GLN A 36 9.04 -43.48 27.90
CA GLN A 36 9.16 -42.12 27.37
C GLN A 36 7.80 -41.51 27.04
N VAL A 37 6.90 -42.26 26.40
CA VAL A 37 5.53 -41.77 26.14
C VAL A 37 4.82 -41.43 27.43
N HIS A 38 4.83 -42.31 28.44
CA HIS A 38 4.19 -42.01 29.72
C HIS A 38 4.77 -40.77 30.39
N LYS A 39 6.10 -40.59 30.33
CA LYS A 39 6.79 -39.43 30.89
C LYS A 39 6.33 -38.10 30.29
N PHE A 40 6.07 -38.05 28.97
CA PHE A 40 5.66 -36.81 28.29
C PHE A 40 4.13 -36.67 28.14
N MET A 41 3.43 -37.78 28.00
CA MET A 41 1.99 -37.80 27.73
C MET A 41 1.17 -37.42 28.96
N ASN A 42 1.58 -37.83 30.16
CA ASN A 42 0.87 -37.46 31.39
C ASN A 42 0.90 -35.94 31.64
N PRO A 43 2.06 -35.26 31.58
CA PRO A 43 2.11 -33.79 31.64
C PRO A 43 1.29 -33.12 30.54
N MET A 44 1.42 -33.58 29.29
CA MET A 44 0.68 -33.01 28.17
C MET A 44 -0.84 -33.14 28.33
N LYS A 45 -1.33 -34.33 28.72
CA LYS A 45 -2.74 -34.54 29.02
C LYS A 45 -3.20 -33.62 30.16
N LYS A 46 -2.40 -33.48 31.22
CA LYS A 46 -2.71 -32.59 32.35
C LYS A 46 -2.83 -31.12 31.92
N ILE A 47 -1.93 -30.65 31.05
CA ILE A 47 -1.99 -29.29 30.50
C ILE A 47 -3.29 -29.10 29.70
N PHE A 48 -3.60 -30.00 28.76
CA PHE A 48 -4.79 -29.90 27.92
C PHE A 48 -6.10 -30.10 28.68
N GLN A 49 -6.11 -30.89 29.76
CA GLN A 49 -7.27 -31.06 30.65
C GLN A 49 -7.59 -29.79 31.44
N ASN A 50 -6.58 -28.98 31.73
CA ASN A 50 -6.72 -27.72 32.47
C ASN A 50 -7.06 -26.53 31.57
N LEU A 51 -7.15 -26.72 30.24
CA LEU A 51 -7.56 -25.64 29.34
C LEU A 51 -9.07 -25.35 29.50
N PRO A 52 -9.49 -24.07 29.38
CA PRO A 52 -10.90 -23.68 29.48
C PRO A 52 -11.82 -24.45 28.53
N LYS A 53 -11.29 -24.81 27.35
CA LYS A 53 -11.90 -25.78 26.43
C LYS A 53 -11.04 -27.03 26.44
N ARG A 54 -11.61 -28.15 26.89
CA ARG A 54 -10.96 -29.46 26.86
C ARG A 54 -10.69 -29.85 25.41
N LEU A 55 -9.49 -29.52 24.93
CA LEU A 55 -9.02 -29.98 23.62
C LEU A 55 -8.30 -31.30 23.79
N GLU A 56 -8.58 -32.24 22.91
CA GLU A 56 -7.71 -33.38 22.75
C GLU A 56 -6.42 -32.92 22.06
N TRP A 57 -5.27 -33.13 22.72
CA TRP A 57 -3.97 -32.73 22.18
C TRP A 57 -3.69 -33.31 20.78
N LYS A 58 -4.25 -34.48 20.46
CA LYS A 58 -4.12 -35.11 19.15
C LYS A 58 -4.88 -34.33 18.10
N SER A 59 -6.11 -33.90 18.41
CA SER A 59 -6.89 -33.03 17.54
C SER A 59 -6.17 -31.69 17.34
N PHE A 60 -5.66 -31.08 18.41
CA PHE A 60 -4.87 -29.85 18.32
C PHE A 60 -3.65 -30.02 17.41
N TYR A 61 -2.85 -31.07 17.61
CA TYR A 61 -1.65 -31.32 16.82
C TYR A 61 -1.95 -31.51 15.33
N VAL A 62 -3.01 -32.24 15.00
CA VAL A 62 -3.35 -32.55 13.61
C VAL A 62 -4.06 -31.38 12.93
N ASN A 63 -4.94 -30.68 13.63
CA ASN A 63 -5.89 -29.75 13.01
C ASN A 63 -5.56 -28.28 13.27
N ASP A 64 -5.05 -27.93 14.45
CA ASP A 64 -4.91 -26.54 14.90
C ASP A 64 -3.47 -26.04 14.86
N LEU A 65 -2.50 -26.91 15.20
CA LEU A 65 -1.08 -26.56 15.21
C LEU A 65 -0.55 -26.15 13.82
N PRO A 66 -0.85 -26.85 12.72
CA PRO A 66 -0.40 -26.42 11.39
C PRO A 66 -0.89 -25.02 11.05
N ILE A 67 -2.11 -24.68 11.45
CA ILE A 67 -2.70 -23.36 11.20
C ILE A 67 -1.92 -22.30 11.96
N ILE A 68 -1.68 -22.52 13.26
CA ILE A 68 -0.93 -21.58 14.08
C ILE A 68 0.47 -21.37 13.48
N MET A 69 1.12 -22.43 13.01
CA MET A 69 2.46 -22.37 12.43
C MET A 69 2.51 -21.71 11.05
N GLU A 70 1.50 -21.92 10.21
CA GLU A 70 1.43 -21.32 8.86
C GLU A 70 1.03 -19.84 8.88
N ILE A 71 0.36 -19.38 9.93
CA ILE A 71 -0.04 -17.99 10.08
C ILE A 71 1.15 -17.13 10.51
N CYS A 72 1.40 -16.05 9.77
CA CYS A 72 2.40 -15.05 10.15
C CYS A 72 2.03 -14.32 11.45
N GLU A 73 3.04 -13.90 12.22
CA GLU A 73 2.86 -13.33 13.57
C GLU A 73 1.87 -12.16 13.61
N ASP A 74 1.90 -11.23 12.64
CA ASP A 74 0.97 -10.10 12.60
C ASP A 74 -0.50 -10.57 12.58
N ILE A 75 -0.83 -11.55 11.72
CA ILE A 75 -2.19 -12.08 11.62
C ILE A 75 -2.58 -12.81 12.90
N ARG A 76 -1.63 -13.48 13.55
CA ARG A 76 -1.86 -14.14 14.84
C ARG A 76 -2.20 -13.11 15.91
N GLN A 77 -1.46 -12.02 15.98
CA GLN A 77 -1.73 -10.92 16.92
C GLN A 77 -3.11 -10.32 16.67
N ILE A 78 -3.43 -9.97 15.42
CA ILE A 78 -4.74 -9.40 15.05
C ILE A 78 -5.88 -10.39 15.35
N SER A 79 -5.65 -11.68 15.09
CA SER A 79 -6.61 -12.74 15.38
C SER A 79 -6.90 -12.86 16.86
N LEU A 80 -5.89 -12.70 17.72
CA LEU A 80 -6.05 -12.74 19.17
C LEU A 80 -6.78 -11.49 19.66
N GLU A 81 -6.35 -10.30 19.19
CA GLU A 81 -6.95 -9.01 19.54
C GLU A 81 -8.45 -8.95 19.17
N ASN A 82 -8.82 -9.47 18.01
CA ASN A 82 -10.19 -9.43 17.48
C ASN A 82 -10.97 -10.74 17.70
N GLN A 83 -10.41 -11.72 18.42
CA GLN A 83 -11.01 -13.04 18.68
C GLN A 83 -11.52 -13.74 17.41
N LEU A 84 -10.73 -13.68 16.33
CA LEU A 84 -11.13 -14.21 15.03
C LEU A 84 -11.14 -15.74 15.04
N ASN A 85 -12.12 -16.31 14.34
CA ASN A 85 -12.23 -17.74 14.11
C ASN A 85 -11.32 -18.21 12.96
N LYS A 86 -11.13 -19.53 12.85
CA LYS A 86 -10.25 -20.16 11.85
C LYS A 86 -10.54 -19.74 10.40
N SER A 87 -11.80 -19.57 10.02
CA SER A 87 -12.15 -19.21 8.63
C SER A 87 -11.85 -17.72 8.34
N GLN A 88 -12.10 -16.83 9.30
CA GLN A 88 -11.72 -15.42 9.22
C GLN A 88 -10.20 -15.26 9.11
N VAL A 89 -9.44 -15.96 9.95
CA VAL A 89 -7.97 -15.91 9.93
C VAL A 89 -7.40 -16.40 8.60
N LYS A 90 -7.94 -17.48 8.05
CA LYS A 90 -7.56 -17.97 6.72
C LYS A 90 -7.87 -16.94 5.63
N ALA A 91 -9.04 -16.29 5.69
CA ALA A 91 -9.40 -15.23 4.75
C ALA A 91 -8.42 -14.04 4.81
N ILE A 92 -8.07 -13.58 6.02
CA ILE A 92 -7.09 -12.50 6.20
C ILE A 92 -5.70 -12.91 5.66
N SER A 93 -5.28 -14.16 5.89
CA SER A 93 -4.03 -14.69 5.35
C SER A 93 -4.01 -14.69 3.82
N GLU A 94 -5.10 -15.11 3.18
CA GLU A 94 -5.25 -15.06 1.72
C GLU A 94 -5.23 -13.62 1.19
N VAL A 95 -5.88 -12.68 1.90
CA VAL A 95 -5.82 -11.25 1.55
C VAL A 95 -4.40 -10.71 1.65
N LYS A 96 -3.66 -11.01 2.73
CA LYS A 96 -2.25 -10.58 2.87
C LYS A 96 -1.36 -11.12 1.76
N LYS A 97 -1.58 -12.35 1.30
CA LYS A 97 -0.87 -12.94 0.15
C LYS A 97 -1.18 -12.24 -1.17
N THR A 98 -2.37 -11.65 -1.30
CA THR A 98 -2.85 -11.05 -2.56
C THR A 98 -2.58 -9.54 -2.63
N SER A 99 -2.80 -8.81 -1.54
CA SER A 99 -2.54 -7.38 -1.44
C SER A 99 -2.19 -6.99 0.00
N ALA A 100 -0.95 -6.54 0.19
CA ALA A 100 -0.47 -6.06 1.48
C ALA A 100 -1.23 -4.80 1.95
N LYS A 101 -1.64 -3.92 1.03
CA LYS A 101 -2.39 -2.71 1.35
C LYS A 101 -3.82 -3.02 1.79
N ALA A 102 -4.52 -3.88 1.06
CA ALA A 102 -5.86 -4.32 1.46
C ALA A 102 -5.85 -5.00 2.83
N PHE A 103 -4.79 -5.76 3.14
CA PHE A 103 -4.57 -6.28 4.48
C PHE A 103 -4.43 -5.16 5.52
N GLN A 104 -3.57 -4.17 5.31
CA GLN A 104 -3.41 -3.05 6.25
C GLN A 104 -4.71 -2.27 6.48
N ASP A 105 -5.48 -2.02 5.43
CA ASP A 105 -6.77 -1.32 5.55
C ASP A 105 -7.76 -2.12 6.40
N ILE A 106 -7.84 -3.44 6.23
CA ILE A 106 -8.67 -4.33 7.05
C ILE A 106 -8.20 -4.35 8.51
N VAL A 107 -6.89 -4.35 8.74
CA VAL A 107 -6.32 -4.32 10.10
C VAL A 107 -6.64 -3.00 10.80
N ASN A 108 -6.56 -1.89 10.08
CA ASN A 108 -6.88 -0.57 10.62
C ASN A 108 -8.36 -0.46 11.01
N ILE A 109 -9.26 -1.13 10.27
CA ILE A 109 -10.67 -1.24 10.63
C ILE A 109 -10.84 -1.90 12.01
N GLY A 110 -10.13 -3.01 12.27
CA GLY A 110 -10.20 -3.68 13.58
C GLY A 110 -9.59 -2.87 14.73
N LYS A 111 -8.57 -2.04 14.46
CA LYS A 111 -7.94 -1.19 15.49
C LYS A 111 -8.82 -0.01 15.91
N LEU A 112 -9.59 0.56 14.97
CA LEU A 112 -10.44 1.72 15.21
C LEU A 112 -11.50 1.48 16.28
N GLU A 113 -11.86 0.22 16.52
CA GLU A 113 -12.86 -0.18 17.52
C GLU A 113 -12.34 -0.12 18.96
N ASN A 114 -11.02 -0.24 19.13
CA ASN A 114 -10.38 -0.23 20.44
C ASN A 114 -9.95 1.18 20.87
N SER A 115 -9.98 2.16 19.96
CA SER A 115 -9.75 3.57 20.29
C SER A 115 -11.00 4.21 20.88
N SER A 116 -10.83 4.80 22.07
CA SER A 116 -11.87 5.52 22.81
C SER A 116 -12.60 6.57 21.95
N PRO A 117 -13.93 6.76 22.09
CA PRO A 117 -14.75 7.60 21.20
C PRO A 117 -14.44 9.11 21.16
N ASN A 118 -13.40 9.59 21.85
CA ASN A 118 -13.11 11.02 21.98
C ASN A 118 -12.20 11.60 20.88
N ASP A 119 -11.60 10.78 20.02
CA ASP A 119 -10.77 11.28 18.93
C ASP A 119 -11.50 11.17 17.59
N HIS A 120 -12.01 12.29 17.10
CA HIS A 120 -12.62 12.40 15.77
C HIS A 120 -11.55 12.30 14.66
N PRO A 121 -11.52 11.22 13.85
CA PRO A 121 -10.63 11.17 12.70
C PRO A 121 -11.30 11.90 11.53
N LYS A 122 -10.66 12.97 11.06
CA LYS A 122 -10.95 13.59 9.76
C LYS A 122 -10.38 12.68 8.66
N ASN A 123 -11.13 11.68 8.22
CA ASN A 123 -10.89 11.05 6.92
C ASN A 123 -12.20 10.56 6.31
N ASP A 124 -12.52 11.12 5.14
CA ASP A 124 -13.76 10.95 4.36
C ASP A 124 -13.91 9.56 3.70
N ILE A 125 -13.25 8.53 4.23
CA ILE A 125 -13.57 7.15 3.87
C ILE A 125 -14.85 6.80 4.63
N LYS A 126 -15.95 7.25 4.04
CA LYS A 126 -17.35 6.89 4.24
C LYS A 126 -17.59 6.04 5.49
N LYS A 127 -18.29 6.66 6.44
CA LYS A 127 -19.09 6.08 7.55
C LYS A 127 -20.14 5.04 7.09
N ALA A 128 -19.84 4.23 6.08
CA ALA A 128 -20.63 3.07 5.74
C ALA A 128 -20.30 2.01 6.78
N SER A 129 -21.12 1.96 7.83
CA SER A 129 -21.23 0.88 8.82
C SER A 129 -19.92 0.12 9.03
N ILE A 130 -19.04 0.65 9.87
CA ILE A 130 -17.83 -0.06 10.28
C ILE A 130 -18.31 -1.25 11.11
N VAL A 131 -18.57 -2.37 10.44
CA VAL A 131 -18.90 -3.63 11.10
C VAL A 131 -17.60 -4.12 11.72
N PRO A 132 -17.60 -4.43 13.02
CA PRO A 132 -16.45 -5.00 13.70
C PRO A 132 -15.81 -6.14 12.94
N LEU A 133 -14.47 -6.17 12.89
CA LEU A 133 -13.76 -7.24 12.17
C LEU A 133 -14.14 -8.62 12.72
N LYS A 134 -14.42 -8.69 14.03
CA LYS A 134 -14.90 -9.91 14.71
C LYS A 134 -16.30 -10.35 14.24
N GLU A 135 -17.13 -9.41 13.82
CA GLU A 135 -18.51 -9.65 13.35
C GLU A 135 -18.56 -9.97 11.86
N MET A 136 -17.53 -9.62 11.09
CA MET A 136 -17.44 -9.93 9.67
C MET A 136 -17.19 -11.42 9.44
N SER A 137 -18.03 -12.08 8.65
CA SER A 137 -17.76 -13.43 8.17
C SER A 137 -16.52 -13.48 7.26
N ALA A 138 -15.92 -14.66 7.12
CA ALA A 138 -14.79 -14.86 6.20
C ALA A 138 -15.10 -14.44 4.75
N ARG A 139 -16.37 -14.56 4.32
CA ARG A 139 -16.82 -14.13 2.99
C ARG A 139 -16.86 -12.60 2.88
N GLU A 140 -17.36 -11.92 3.91
CA GLU A 140 -17.41 -10.46 3.94
C GLU A 140 -16.02 -9.84 3.98
N ILE A 141 -15.08 -10.44 4.73
CA ILE A 141 -13.67 -10.02 4.75
C ILE A 141 -13.09 -10.07 3.33
N LYS A 142 -13.31 -11.17 2.60
CA LYS A 142 -12.84 -11.30 1.20
C LYS A 142 -13.49 -10.27 0.28
N GLN A 143 -14.81 -10.10 0.37
CA GLN A 143 -15.52 -9.11 -0.44
C GLN A 143 -15.08 -7.67 -0.16
N LEU A 144 -14.77 -7.36 1.10
CA LEU A 144 -14.23 -6.06 1.48
C LEU A 144 -12.84 -5.87 0.88
N ALA A 145 -11.95 -6.88 1.00
CA ALA A 145 -10.63 -6.84 0.38
C ALA A 145 -10.71 -6.62 -1.14
N ASP A 146 -11.59 -7.36 -1.84
CA ASP A 146 -11.79 -7.20 -3.28
C ASP A 146 -12.28 -5.80 -3.64
N LYS A 147 -13.14 -5.19 -2.82
CA LYS A 147 -13.61 -3.81 -3.01
C LYS A 147 -12.45 -2.82 -2.84
N ILE A 148 -11.62 -3.00 -1.81
CA ILE A 148 -10.44 -2.15 -1.57
C ILE A 148 -9.48 -2.22 -2.76
N VAL A 149 -9.12 -3.43 -3.19
CA VAL A 149 -8.24 -3.64 -4.35
C VAL A 149 -8.84 -3.02 -5.62
N LYS A 150 -10.14 -3.20 -5.87
CA LYS A 150 -10.81 -2.58 -7.03
C LYS A 150 -10.79 -1.05 -6.96
N ASN A 151 -10.97 -0.47 -5.79
CA ASN A 151 -10.95 0.98 -5.60
C ASN A 151 -9.53 1.53 -5.78
N GLU A 152 -8.52 0.83 -5.27
CA GLU A 152 -7.11 1.15 -5.48
C GLU A 152 -6.75 1.14 -6.97
N ILE A 153 -7.09 0.08 -7.69
CA ILE A 153 -6.84 -0.01 -9.14
C ILE A 153 -7.53 1.15 -9.88
N LYS A 154 -8.77 1.49 -9.52
CA LYS A 154 -9.47 2.63 -10.12
C LYS A 154 -8.78 3.95 -9.82
N GLN A 155 -8.31 4.15 -8.58
CA GLN A 155 -7.60 5.36 -8.17
C GLN A 155 -6.26 5.50 -8.88
N GLU A 156 -5.47 4.42 -8.96
CA GLU A 156 -4.21 4.42 -9.71
C GLU A 156 -4.44 4.68 -11.20
N GLN A 157 -5.50 4.10 -11.79
CA GLN A 157 -5.87 4.39 -13.17
C GLN A 157 -6.28 5.85 -13.37
N ALA A 158 -7.02 6.44 -12.43
CA ALA A 158 -7.37 7.86 -12.47
C ALA A 158 -6.10 8.72 -12.38
N GLN A 159 -5.23 8.47 -11.41
CA GLN A 159 -3.96 9.19 -11.27
C GLN A 159 -3.06 9.07 -12.52
N ARG A 160 -3.01 7.89 -13.15
CA ARG A 160 -2.28 7.70 -14.40
C ARG A 160 -2.88 8.51 -15.55
N ARG A 161 -4.21 8.60 -15.64
CA ARG A 161 -4.89 9.45 -16.63
C ARG A 161 -4.60 10.91 -16.39
N ASP A 162 -4.73 11.38 -15.16
CA ASP A 162 -4.44 12.77 -14.78
C ASP A 162 -2.98 13.15 -15.10
N THR A 163 -2.03 12.25 -14.80
CA THR A 163 -0.60 12.46 -15.11
C THR A 163 -0.37 12.52 -16.63
N LEU A 164 -1.02 11.65 -17.40
CA LEU A 164 -0.90 11.61 -18.86
C LEU A 164 -1.52 12.87 -19.49
N ASP A 165 -2.64 13.34 -18.95
CA ASP A 165 -3.29 14.57 -19.36
C ASP A 165 -2.42 15.79 -19.04
N MET A 166 -1.82 15.87 -17.85
CA MET A 166 -0.86 16.94 -17.51
C MET A 166 0.37 16.94 -18.41
N ALA A 167 0.92 15.76 -18.72
CA ALA A 167 2.04 15.65 -19.66
C ALA A 167 1.64 16.10 -21.08
N ARG A 168 0.41 15.81 -21.51
CA ARG A 168 -0.13 16.26 -22.79
C ARG A 168 -0.34 17.77 -22.81
N ILE A 169 -0.91 18.35 -21.77
CA ILE A 169 -1.09 19.81 -21.60
C ILE A 169 0.27 20.51 -21.66
N THR A 170 1.25 20.02 -20.90
CA THR A 170 2.64 20.53 -20.89
C THR A 170 3.23 20.56 -22.29
N LYS A 171 3.05 19.47 -23.08
CA LYS A 171 3.51 19.42 -24.47
C LYS A 171 2.81 20.46 -25.36
N ILE A 172 1.49 20.64 -25.20
CA ILE A 172 0.73 21.65 -25.95
C ILE A 172 1.29 23.04 -25.67
N ILE A 173 1.50 23.38 -24.39
CA ILE A 173 2.05 24.67 -23.97
C ILE A 173 3.43 24.87 -24.59
N VAL A 174 4.36 23.91 -24.42
CA VAL A 174 5.72 23.99 -24.98
C VAL A 174 5.69 24.17 -26.50
N MET A 175 4.91 23.37 -27.22
CA MET A 175 4.81 23.49 -28.68
C MET A 175 4.26 24.85 -29.10
N ARG A 176 3.33 25.41 -28.33
CA ARG A 176 2.74 26.73 -28.60
C ARG A 176 3.74 27.86 -28.35
N CYS A 177 4.48 27.77 -27.25
CA CYS A 177 5.61 28.64 -26.92
C CYS A 177 6.66 28.67 -28.03
N LEU A 178 6.90 27.53 -28.70
CA LEU A 178 7.78 27.42 -29.88
C LEU A 178 7.16 27.97 -31.18
N GLY A 179 6.00 28.64 -31.12
CA GLY A 179 5.35 29.23 -32.29
C GLY A 179 4.65 28.23 -33.22
N ILE A 180 4.44 26.99 -32.77
CA ILE A 180 3.79 25.97 -33.61
C ILE A 180 2.28 26.31 -33.74
N PRO A 181 1.73 26.35 -34.97
CA PRO A 181 0.30 26.60 -35.17
C PRO A 181 -0.58 25.50 -34.53
N VAL A 182 -1.74 25.88 -33.97
CA VAL A 182 -2.68 24.97 -33.29
C VAL A 182 -3.04 23.76 -34.16
N ASP A 183 -3.26 23.96 -35.46
CA ASP A 183 -3.54 22.89 -36.42
C ASP A 183 -2.42 21.86 -36.58
N ARG A 184 -1.16 22.28 -36.41
CA ARG A 184 0.01 21.38 -36.45
C ARG A 184 0.19 20.68 -35.10
N ILE A 185 -0.14 21.33 -33.98
CA ILE A 185 -0.13 20.71 -32.64
C ILE A 185 -1.20 19.60 -32.58
N ALA A 186 -2.44 19.92 -32.96
CA ALA A 186 -3.57 18.99 -32.96
C ALA A 186 -3.25 17.71 -33.74
N ARG A 187 -2.68 17.85 -34.96
CA ARG A 187 -2.24 16.71 -35.78
C ARG A 187 -1.09 15.91 -35.16
N ARG A 188 -0.13 16.56 -34.49
CA ARG A 188 1.04 15.87 -33.89
C ARG A 188 0.69 15.10 -32.62
N LEU A 189 -0.29 15.56 -31.85
CA LEU A 189 -0.70 14.96 -30.59
C LEU A 189 -1.94 14.07 -30.71
N ASP A 190 -2.48 13.94 -31.92
CA ASP A 190 -3.70 13.22 -32.25
C ASP A 190 -4.87 13.66 -31.34
N ILE A 191 -5.14 14.97 -31.34
CA ILE A 191 -6.22 15.59 -30.57
C ILE A 191 -7.05 16.53 -31.44
N SER A 192 -8.24 16.88 -30.96
CA SER A 192 -9.10 17.84 -31.65
C SER A 192 -8.49 19.26 -31.65
N LYS A 193 -8.81 20.05 -32.69
CA LYS A 193 -8.39 21.44 -32.78
C LYS A 193 -8.94 22.30 -31.64
N THR A 194 -10.16 22.01 -31.18
CA THR A 194 -10.79 22.71 -30.05
C THR A 194 -10.03 22.43 -28.77
N THR A 195 -9.71 21.17 -28.45
CA THR A 195 -8.87 20.82 -27.29
C THR A 195 -7.52 21.54 -27.33
N ALA A 196 -6.85 21.56 -28.49
CA ALA A 196 -5.58 22.26 -28.63
C ALA A 196 -5.70 23.79 -28.46
N LYS A 197 -6.87 24.36 -28.80
CA LYS A 197 -7.19 25.79 -28.61
C LYS A 197 -7.54 26.11 -27.15
N ASP A 198 -8.35 25.30 -26.49
CA ASP A 198 -8.79 25.50 -25.10
C ASP A 198 -7.58 25.52 -24.15
N HIS A 199 -6.58 24.67 -24.42
CA HIS A 199 -5.31 24.69 -23.68
C HIS A 199 -4.42 25.91 -23.97
N SER A 200 -4.75 26.74 -24.97
CA SER A 200 -4.09 28.03 -25.18
C SER A 200 -4.52 29.06 -24.15
N ASP A 201 -5.76 28.99 -23.67
CA ASP A 201 -6.27 29.90 -22.64
C ASP A 201 -5.61 29.64 -21.28
N VAL A 202 -5.09 28.41 -21.08
CA VAL A 202 -4.28 28.04 -19.91
C VAL A 202 -3.00 28.88 -19.83
N ILE A 203 -2.38 29.24 -20.96
CA ILE A 203 -1.18 30.10 -20.94
C ILE A 203 -1.52 31.47 -20.36
N GLN A 204 -2.65 32.05 -20.77
CA GLN A 204 -3.10 33.35 -20.26
C GLN A 204 -3.41 33.28 -18.76
N SER A 205 -4.05 32.20 -18.32
CA SER A 205 -4.30 31.98 -16.89
C SER A 205 -3.01 31.85 -16.09
N ILE A 206 -2.01 31.13 -16.61
CA ILE A 206 -0.68 31.01 -15.98
C ILE A 206 0.01 32.37 -15.94
N GLU A 207 -0.01 33.14 -17.03
CA GLU A 207 0.56 34.49 -17.06
C GLU A 207 -0.07 35.38 -15.97
N ASN A 208 -1.39 35.32 -15.81
CA ASN A 208 -2.10 36.07 -14.75
C ASN A 208 -1.69 35.62 -13.34
N GLU A 209 -1.52 34.33 -13.09
CA GLU A 209 -1.08 33.83 -11.77
C GLU A 209 0.40 34.17 -11.47
N ILE A 210 1.28 34.12 -12.47
CA ILE A 210 2.69 34.51 -12.33
C ILE A 210 2.82 35.95 -11.82
N THR A 211 1.94 36.86 -12.25
CA THR A 211 1.98 38.27 -11.80
C THR A 211 1.60 38.46 -10.33
N LYS A 212 0.92 37.48 -9.71
CA LYS A 212 0.44 37.55 -8.33
C LYS A 212 1.41 36.93 -7.32
N VAL A 213 2.28 36.03 -7.77
CA VAL A 213 3.09 35.18 -6.89
C VAL A 213 4.53 35.68 -6.79
N ALA A 214 5.10 35.66 -5.57
CA ALA A 214 6.45 36.12 -5.29
C ALA A 214 7.56 35.12 -5.72
N SER A 215 7.22 33.84 -5.88
CA SER A 215 8.16 32.74 -6.13
C SER A 215 7.61 31.76 -7.18
N ILE A 216 8.31 31.62 -8.31
CA ILE A 216 7.92 30.71 -9.40
C ILE A 216 8.02 29.23 -8.97
N SER A 217 8.93 28.90 -8.06
CA SER A 217 9.07 27.51 -7.56
C SER A 217 7.87 27.08 -6.73
N ASP A 218 7.27 28.00 -5.95
CA ASP A 218 6.07 27.70 -5.18
C ASP A 218 4.86 27.56 -6.09
N LEU A 219 4.74 28.43 -7.10
CA LEU A 219 3.71 28.31 -8.14
C LEU A 219 3.83 27.01 -8.95
N ALA A 220 5.05 26.56 -9.25
CA ALA A 220 5.30 25.28 -9.93
C ALA A 220 4.77 24.09 -9.15
N LYS A 221 4.97 24.09 -7.82
CA LYS A 221 4.44 23.06 -6.92
C LYS A 221 2.92 23.11 -6.81
N GLU A 222 2.36 24.32 -6.73
CA GLU A 222 0.91 24.53 -6.62
C GLU A 222 0.17 24.07 -7.88
N LEU A 223 0.63 24.51 -9.05
CA LEU A 223 -0.01 24.20 -10.34
C LEU A 223 0.44 22.86 -10.95
N GLN A 224 1.41 22.18 -10.33
CA GLN A 224 2.01 20.93 -10.81
C GLN A 224 2.60 21.03 -12.23
N TYR A 225 3.15 22.20 -12.58
CA TYR A 225 3.89 22.40 -13.83
C TYR A 225 5.41 22.34 -13.60
N PRO A 226 6.19 21.92 -14.60
CA PRO A 226 7.64 22.00 -14.52
C PRO A 226 8.09 23.46 -14.34
N GLU A 227 8.93 23.73 -13.34
CA GLU A 227 9.47 25.06 -13.07
C GLU A 227 10.12 25.73 -14.30
N PRO A 228 10.89 25.03 -15.16
CA PRO A 228 11.44 25.62 -16.39
C PRO A 228 10.38 26.13 -17.36
N LEU A 229 9.19 25.50 -17.39
CA LEU A 229 8.09 25.94 -18.25
C LEU A 229 7.50 27.26 -17.73
N LEU A 230 7.29 27.37 -16.43
CA LEU A 230 6.78 28.61 -15.83
C LEU A 230 7.78 29.76 -15.95
N LEU A 231 9.07 29.48 -15.77
CA LEU A 231 10.15 30.45 -16.03
C LEU A 231 10.13 30.93 -17.48
N TYR A 232 10.00 30.01 -18.44
CA TYR A 232 9.90 30.39 -19.85
C TYR A 232 8.72 31.35 -20.11
N ILE A 233 7.55 31.07 -19.54
CA ILE A 233 6.36 31.91 -19.69
C ILE A 233 6.59 33.28 -19.03
N ALA A 234 7.11 33.32 -17.80
CA ALA A 234 7.40 34.57 -17.08
C ALA A 234 8.39 35.47 -17.83
N LEU A 235 9.37 34.87 -18.50
CA LEU A 235 10.46 35.55 -19.19
C LEU A 235 10.14 35.88 -20.66
N LYS A 236 8.99 35.44 -21.19
CA LYS A 236 8.64 35.50 -22.62
C LYS A 236 8.69 36.93 -23.18
N HIS A 237 8.30 37.92 -22.39
CA HIS A 237 8.25 39.32 -22.81
C HIS A 237 9.52 40.12 -22.50
N MET A 238 10.51 39.48 -21.86
CA MET A 238 11.79 40.11 -21.53
C MET A 238 12.77 39.99 -22.70
N THR A 239 13.65 40.98 -22.82
CA THR A 239 14.84 40.93 -23.68
C THR A 239 15.81 39.86 -23.18
N ASP A 240 16.67 39.34 -24.04
CA ASP A 240 17.62 38.29 -23.64
C ASP A 240 18.52 38.74 -22.47
N GLN A 241 18.94 40.01 -22.44
CA GLN A 241 19.73 40.57 -21.34
C GLN A 241 18.97 40.53 -20.01
N GLU A 242 17.67 40.88 -20.01
CA GLU A 242 16.81 40.81 -18.82
C GLU A 242 16.62 39.37 -18.36
N ARG A 243 16.45 38.42 -19.29
CA ARG A 243 16.35 36.98 -18.96
C ARG A 243 17.60 36.46 -18.27
N PHE A 244 18.79 36.79 -18.79
CA PHE A 244 20.05 36.39 -18.18
C PHE A 244 20.21 36.95 -16.77
N LYS A 245 19.87 38.23 -16.56
CA LYS A 245 19.86 38.85 -15.24
C LYS A 245 18.87 38.17 -14.29
N ALA A 246 17.64 37.91 -14.74
CA ALA A 246 16.60 37.28 -13.93
C ALA A 246 16.94 35.86 -13.50
N LEU A 247 17.65 35.10 -14.35
CA LEU A 247 18.10 33.73 -14.05
C LEU A 247 19.39 33.69 -13.22
N ASN A 248 19.99 34.84 -12.87
CA ASN A 248 21.34 34.94 -12.29
C ASN A 248 22.39 34.16 -13.09
N TRP A 249 22.16 33.99 -14.40
CA TRP A 249 23.14 33.41 -15.31
C TRP A 249 24.11 34.53 -15.66
N GLY A 250 25.25 34.57 -14.96
CA GLY A 250 26.21 35.66 -15.06
C GLY A 250 26.49 36.04 -16.52
N LEU A 251 26.45 37.35 -16.82
CA LEU A 251 26.78 37.96 -18.12
C LEU A 251 28.25 37.75 -18.56
N LEU A 252 28.99 36.87 -17.86
CA LEU A 252 30.44 36.76 -17.81
C LEU A 252 31.15 36.40 -19.13
N THR A 253 30.46 36.23 -20.25
CA THR A 253 31.11 35.72 -21.48
C THR A 253 30.82 36.46 -22.79
N TRP A 254 29.91 37.43 -22.83
CA TRP A 254 29.54 38.08 -24.11
C TRP A 254 30.07 39.52 -24.25
N ASP A 255 30.23 40.27 -23.16
CA ASP A 255 30.62 41.70 -23.23
C ASP A 255 32.14 41.94 -23.42
N HIS A 256 32.98 40.90 -23.45
CA HIS A 256 34.44 41.04 -23.63
C HIS A 256 34.96 40.69 -25.03
N ARG A 257 34.10 40.51 -26.04
CA ARG A 257 34.54 40.26 -27.43
C ARG A 257 34.33 41.43 -28.40
N GLY A 258 34.03 42.62 -27.90
CA GLY A 258 34.01 43.85 -28.71
C GLY A 258 35.13 44.79 -28.27
N LEU A 259 36.25 44.79 -29.00
CA LEU A 259 37.20 45.91 -29.24
C LEU A 259 38.60 45.38 -29.57
N ILE A 260 38.75 44.73 -30.73
CA ILE A 260 39.94 44.87 -31.57
C ILE A 260 39.41 44.98 -33.01
N TYR A 261 39.13 46.22 -33.42
CA TYR A 261 39.15 46.63 -34.82
C TYR A 261 40.42 47.45 -35.02
#